data_AF-A0A2P7YY16-F1
#
_entry.id   AF-A0A2P7YY16-F1
#
_cell.length_a   1.000
_cell.length_b   1.000
_cell.length_c   1.000
_cell.angle_alpha   90.00
_cell.angle_beta   90.00
_cell.angle_gamma   90.00
#
_symmetry.space_group_name_H-M   'P 1'
#
loop_
_entity.id
_entity.type
_entity.pdbx_description
1 polymer ?
#
loop_
_entity_poly.entity_id
_entity_poly.type
_entity_poly.pdbx_seq_one_letter_code
_entity_poly.pdbx_strand_id
1 'polypeptide(L)'
;MSSSLDCLPQNASSGEMFDPFVYKYRLTMSKRKVALDHFRDFLGYDLTHARDTTMIYLLLKEEVSFTEIEMMRILGLQADMKVDRAIFNKFREVVGYVARVLKERIPVRLLLEMPCTDISRICYGIATKFESIFFVPVNGGEHQFDFWWTDRFNSVWPVVCELNKAYNELE
;
A
#
# COMPACT_ATOMS: atom_id res chain seq x y z
N MET A 1 -5.53 -22.42 40.67
CA MET A 1 -4.23 -23.12 40.62
C MET A 1 -4.36 -24.26 39.64
N SER A 2 -3.31 -24.46 38.82
CA SER A 2 -3.17 -25.46 37.73
C SER A 2 -4.02 -25.20 36.48
N SER A 3 -3.54 -25.32 35.25
CA SER A 3 -2.20 -25.32 34.63
C SER A 3 -2.49 -25.38 33.13
N SER A 4 -2.19 -24.32 32.38
CA SER A 4 -2.36 -24.31 30.92
C SER A 4 -1.00 -24.10 30.26
N LEU A 5 -0.07 -24.99 30.58
CA LEU A 5 1.12 -25.25 29.77
C LEU A 5 0.75 -26.49 28.96
N ASP A 6 0.37 -26.33 27.70
CA ASP A 6 0.46 -27.37 26.67
C ASP A 6 0.01 -26.80 25.32
N CYS A 7 0.91 -26.07 24.67
CA CYS A 7 0.90 -25.83 23.23
C CYS A 7 2.36 -25.70 22.76
N LEU A 8 3.17 -26.73 23.03
CA LEU A 8 4.41 -26.95 22.29
C LEU A 8 4.15 -28.04 21.25
N PRO A 9 4.54 -27.86 19.98
CA PRO A 9 4.41 -28.90 18.98
C PRO A 9 5.41 -30.03 19.31
N GLN A 10 4.88 -31.13 19.83
CA GLN A 10 5.56 -32.42 19.85
C GLN A 10 5.57 -32.95 18.41
N ASN A 11 6.69 -32.74 17.71
CA ASN A 11 7.20 -33.61 16.64
C ASN A 11 8.58 -33.11 16.22
N ALA A 12 9.59 -33.46 17.01
CA ALA A 12 10.99 -33.37 16.61
C ALA A 12 11.42 -34.75 16.08
N SER A 13 11.26 -34.96 14.78
CA SER A 13 11.95 -36.03 14.06
C SER A 13 12.75 -35.41 12.92
N SER A 14 14.06 -35.70 12.93
CA SER A 14 15.11 -35.41 11.94
C SER A 14 15.51 -33.93 11.71
N GLY A 15 16.55 -33.51 12.44
CA GLY A 15 17.76 -32.92 11.85
C GLY A 15 17.72 -31.51 11.24
N GLU A 16 16.60 -30.79 11.25
CA GLU A 16 16.63 -29.37 10.88
C GLU A 16 17.13 -28.54 12.05
N MET A 17 18.40 -28.13 11.95
CA MET A 17 19.05 -27.18 12.83
C MET A 17 18.13 -25.96 12.98
N PHE A 18 17.56 -25.77 14.18
CA PHE A 18 16.71 -24.61 14.48
C PHE A 18 17.53 -23.35 14.22
N ASP A 19 17.28 -22.69 13.09
CA ASP A 19 17.87 -21.41 12.76
C ASP A 19 17.00 -20.31 13.38
N PRO A 20 17.46 -19.65 14.46
CA PRO A 20 16.68 -18.63 15.15
C PRO A 20 16.41 -17.41 14.26
N PHE A 21 17.24 -17.17 13.23
CA PHE A 21 17.07 -16.07 12.30
C PHE A 21 15.97 -16.37 11.28
N VAL A 22 15.92 -17.61 10.76
CA VAL A 22 14.84 -18.04 9.85
C VAL A 22 13.49 -18.04 10.57
N TYR A 23 13.46 -18.49 11.83
CA TYR A 23 12.26 -18.44 12.66
C TYR A 23 11.78 -16.99 12.91
N LYS A 24 12.69 -16.09 13.33
CA LYS A 24 12.37 -14.67 13.51
C LYS A 24 11.90 -14.01 12.21
N TYR A 25 12.55 -14.30 11.09
CA TYR A 25 12.15 -13.78 9.78
C TYR A 25 10.74 -14.22 9.38
N ARG A 26 10.43 -15.52 9.53
CA ARG A 26 9.09 -16.07 9.26
C ARG A 26 8.02 -15.45 10.16
N LEU A 27 8.34 -15.23 11.44
CA LEU A 27 7.45 -14.57 12.40
C LEU A 27 7.17 -13.10 12.03
N THR A 28 8.20 -12.37 11.58
CA THR A 28 8.04 -11.00 11.09
C THR A 28 7.21 -10.95 9.81
N MET A 29 7.42 -11.89 8.89
CA MET A 29 6.62 -11.98 7.65
C MET A 29 5.17 -12.39 7.93
N SER A 30 4.91 -13.28 8.90
CA SER A 30 3.55 -13.64 9.28
C SER A 30 2.82 -12.49 9.97
N LYS A 31 3.52 -11.73 10.83
CA LYS A 31 2.96 -10.51 11.45
C LYS A 31 2.66 -9.43 10.43
N ARG A 32 3.57 -9.20 9.46
CA ARG A 32 3.34 -8.29 8.34
C ARG A 32 2.11 -8.72 7.53
N LYS A 33 1.97 -10.01 7.25
CA LYS A 33 0.80 -10.56 6.55
C LYS A 33 -0.49 -10.30 7.32
N VAL A 34 -0.52 -10.58 8.62
CA VAL A 34 -1.70 -10.34 9.47
C VAL A 34 -2.06 -8.85 9.54
N ALA A 35 -1.07 -7.96 9.67
CA ALA A 35 -1.30 -6.51 9.65
C ALA A 35 -1.83 -6.03 8.29
N LEU A 36 -1.32 -6.59 7.19
CA LEU A 36 -1.83 -6.33 5.85
C LEU A 36 -3.23 -6.88 5.64
N ASP A 37 -3.55 -8.04 6.20
CA ASP A 37 -4.89 -8.63 6.12
C ASP A 37 -5.89 -7.79 6.93
N HIS A 38 -5.53 -7.34 8.14
CA HIS A 38 -6.34 -6.38 8.90
C HIS A 38 -6.50 -5.03 8.19
N PHE A 39 -5.43 -4.51 7.59
CA PHE A 39 -5.51 -3.29 6.79
C PHE A 39 -6.38 -3.49 5.55
N ARG A 40 -6.33 -4.66 4.92
CA ARG A 40 -7.20 -5.03 3.78
C ARG A 40 -8.65 -5.22 4.19
N ASP A 41 -8.92 -5.73 5.39
CA ASP A 41 -10.25 -5.89 5.96
C ASP A 41 -10.84 -4.54 6.37
N PHE A 42 -10.02 -3.66 6.94
CA PHE A 42 -10.33 -2.24 7.15
C PHE A 42 -10.60 -1.53 5.80
N LEU A 43 -9.80 -1.85 4.78
CA LEU A 43 -10.02 -1.44 3.39
C LEU A 43 -11.14 -2.23 2.68
N GLY A 44 -11.77 -3.20 3.36
CA GLY A 44 -12.61 -4.23 2.76
C GLY A 44 -14.11 -3.96 2.83
N TYR A 45 -14.70 -3.84 4.02
CA TYR A 45 -16.17 -3.81 4.18
C TYR A 45 -16.58 -3.27 5.56
N ASP A 46 -16.45 -1.96 5.77
CA ASP A 46 -17.20 -1.31 6.85
C ASP A 46 -18.08 -0.21 6.28
N LEU A 47 -19.34 -0.55 6.05
CA LEU A 47 -20.39 0.39 5.64
C LEU A 47 -20.77 1.37 6.77
N THR A 48 -20.26 1.16 8.00
CA THR A 48 -20.46 2.10 9.11
C THR A 48 -19.39 3.20 9.17
N HIS A 49 -18.31 3.06 8.40
CA HIS A 49 -17.26 4.06 8.24
C HIS A 49 -17.23 4.52 6.78
N ALA A 50 -18.05 5.51 6.45
CA ALA A 50 -17.94 6.23 5.19
C ALA A 50 -16.47 6.65 5.00
N ARG A 51 -15.77 6.04 4.05
CA ARG A 51 -14.40 6.44 3.75
C ARG A 51 -14.44 7.85 3.21
N ASP A 52 -13.67 8.73 3.82
CA ASP A 52 -13.49 10.07 3.31
C ASP A 52 -12.72 10.01 1.98
N THR A 53 -13.46 9.99 0.87
CA THR A 53 -12.90 10.07 -0.48
C THR A 53 -12.77 11.51 -0.98
N THR A 54 -12.94 12.51 -0.10
CA THR A 54 -12.93 13.93 -0.48
C THR A 54 -11.60 14.31 -1.14
N MET A 55 -10.48 13.82 -0.62
CA MET A 55 -9.16 14.10 -1.20
C MET A 55 -9.01 13.49 -2.59
N ILE A 56 -9.46 12.24 -2.79
CA ILE A 56 -9.46 11.58 -4.10
C ILE A 56 -10.31 12.37 -5.09
N TYR A 57 -11.55 12.70 -4.70
CA TYR A 57 -12.47 13.48 -5.51
C TYR A 57 -11.87 14.84 -5.91
N LEU A 58 -11.30 15.56 -4.95
CA LEU A 58 -10.68 16.85 -5.17
C LEU A 58 -9.55 16.76 -6.20
N LEU A 59 -8.64 15.80 -6.05
CA LEU A 59 -7.48 15.66 -6.94
C LEU A 59 -7.84 15.23 -8.35
N LEU A 60 -8.84 14.35 -8.48
CA LEU A 60 -9.36 13.94 -9.79
C LEU A 60 -10.09 15.10 -10.47
N LYS A 61 -10.89 15.87 -9.72
CA LYS A 61 -11.68 16.98 -10.25
C LYS A 61 -10.83 18.19 -10.65
N GLU A 62 -9.84 18.55 -9.85
CA GLU A 62 -8.97 19.70 -10.10
C GLU A 62 -7.79 19.35 -11.04
N GLU A 63 -7.74 18.11 -11.55
CA GLU A 63 -6.70 17.62 -12.47
C GLU A 63 -5.27 17.93 -11.97
N VAL A 64 -5.06 17.80 -10.66
CA VAL A 64 -3.78 18.15 -10.03
C VAL A 64 -2.68 17.26 -10.59
N SER A 65 -1.70 17.89 -11.23
CA SER A 65 -0.56 17.23 -11.83
C SER A 65 0.75 17.80 -11.28
N PHE A 66 1.74 16.93 -11.16
CA PHE A 66 3.08 17.28 -10.71
C PHE A 66 4.09 16.89 -11.79
N THR A 67 5.18 17.64 -11.85
CA THR A 67 6.37 17.21 -12.57
C THR A 67 7.00 16.00 -11.87
N GLU A 68 7.82 15.25 -12.61
CA GLU A 68 8.56 14.12 -12.04
C GLU A 68 9.39 14.52 -10.81
N ILE A 69 10.04 15.69 -10.86
CA ILE A 69 10.90 16.17 -9.76
C ILE A 69 10.06 16.50 -8.52
N GLU A 70 8.91 17.15 -8.71
CA GLU A 70 7.98 17.46 -7.60
C GLU A 70 7.42 16.19 -6.97
N MET A 71 7.01 15.22 -7.80
CA MET A 71 6.48 13.95 -7.32
C MET A 71 7.54 13.15 -6.55
N MET A 72 8.77 13.07 -7.08
CA MET A 72 9.88 12.45 -6.35
C MET A 72 10.10 13.12 -4.99
N ARG A 73 10.09 14.45 -4.93
CA ARG A 73 10.24 15.19 -3.67
C ARG A 73 9.09 14.91 -2.69
N ILE A 74 7.84 14.85 -3.17
CA ILE A 74 6.66 14.50 -2.35
C ILE A 74 6.84 13.10 -1.73
N LEU A 75 7.33 12.14 -2.52
CA LEU A 75 7.57 10.76 -2.08
C LEU A 75 8.82 10.61 -1.20
N GLY A 76 9.55 11.69 -0.91
CA GLY A 76 10.80 11.65 -0.14
C GLY A 76 11.97 11.02 -0.89
N LEU A 77 11.91 11.01 -2.23
CA LEU A 77 12.94 10.47 -3.12
C LEU A 77 13.84 11.60 -3.65
N GLN A 78 15.15 11.32 -3.74
CA GLN A 78 16.15 12.25 -4.24
C GLN A 78 16.38 12.05 -5.73
N ALA A 79 16.17 13.10 -6.54
CA ALA A 79 16.22 13.01 -8.01
C ALA A 79 17.64 12.77 -8.59
N ASP A 80 18.67 13.14 -7.84
CA ASP A 80 20.10 12.93 -8.13
C ASP A 80 20.56 11.51 -7.77
N MET A 81 19.87 10.84 -6.84
CA MET A 81 20.16 9.46 -6.47
C MET A 81 19.64 8.47 -7.53
N LYS A 82 20.55 7.68 -8.10
CA LYS A 82 20.21 6.65 -9.10
C LYS A 82 19.21 5.61 -8.58
N VAL A 83 19.34 5.21 -7.31
CA VAL A 83 18.46 4.22 -6.68
C VAL A 83 17.03 4.75 -6.57
N ASP A 84 16.89 5.96 -6.05
CA ASP A 84 15.59 6.63 -5.87
C ASP A 84 14.89 6.88 -7.21
N ARG A 85 15.66 7.24 -8.25
CA ARG A 85 15.15 7.34 -9.61
C ARG A 85 14.67 5.99 -10.14
N ALA A 86 15.39 4.90 -9.89
CA ALA A 86 14.96 3.56 -10.28
C ALA A 86 13.67 3.13 -9.56
N ILE A 87 13.55 3.44 -8.27
CA ILE A 87 12.33 3.20 -7.47
C ILE A 87 11.16 3.99 -8.06
N PHE A 88 11.36 5.27 -8.35
CA PHE A 88 10.34 6.14 -8.92
C PHE A 88 9.88 5.66 -10.30
N ASN A 89 10.82 5.29 -11.17
CA ASN A 89 10.50 4.72 -12.47
C ASN A 89 9.68 3.43 -12.33
N LYS A 90 10.03 2.57 -11.36
CA LYS A 90 9.27 1.34 -11.12
C LYS A 90 7.85 1.62 -10.63
N PHE A 91 7.69 2.64 -9.79
CA PHE A 91 6.38 3.12 -9.37
C PHE A 91 5.54 3.60 -10.55
N ARG A 92 6.10 4.46 -11.42
CA ARG A 92 5.41 4.92 -12.64
C ARG A 92 5.06 3.79 -13.60
N GLU A 93 5.94 2.81 -13.78
CA GLU A 93 5.63 1.61 -14.59
C GLU A 93 4.40 0.86 -14.07
N VAL A 94 4.32 0.66 -12.75
CA VAL A 94 3.18 -0.03 -12.13
C VAL A 94 1.90 0.78 -12.30
N VAL A 95 1.97 2.09 -12.06
CA VAL A 95 0.82 2.99 -12.24
C VAL A 95 0.33 2.98 -13.69
N GLY A 96 1.25 3.13 -14.65
CA GLY A 96 0.93 3.13 -16.08
C GLY A 96 0.36 1.79 -16.56
N TYR A 97 0.85 0.68 -16.03
CA TYR A 97 0.24 -0.63 -16.29
C TYR A 97 -1.21 -0.71 -15.79
N VAL A 98 -1.47 -0.25 -14.56
CA VAL A 98 -2.83 -0.23 -14.01
C VAL A 98 -3.74 0.70 -14.79
N ALA A 99 -3.27 1.90 -15.15
CA ALA A 99 -4.02 2.84 -15.98
C ALA A 99 -4.45 2.22 -17.31
N ARG A 100 -3.54 1.49 -17.98
CA ARG A 100 -3.84 0.79 -19.23
C ARG A 100 -4.90 -0.29 -19.04
N VAL A 101 -4.74 -1.13 -18.02
CA VAL A 101 -5.73 -2.18 -17.70
C VAL A 101 -7.09 -1.55 -17.41
N LEU A 102 -7.15 -0.43 -16.70
CA LEU A 102 -8.42 0.26 -16.43
C LEU A 102 -9.05 0.79 -17.71
N LYS A 103 -8.29 1.46 -18.58
CA LYS A 103 -8.78 2.04 -19.85
C LYS A 103 -9.29 0.95 -20.80
N GLU A 104 -8.60 -0.20 -20.86
CA GLU A 104 -9.00 -1.36 -21.67
C GLU A 104 -10.28 -2.03 -21.17
N ARG A 105 -10.52 -2.01 -19.85
CA ARG A 105 -11.61 -2.77 -19.23
C ARG A 105 -12.87 -1.95 -18.96
N ILE A 106 -12.72 -0.64 -18.80
CA ILE A 106 -13.80 0.26 -18.38
C ILE A 106 -13.92 1.40 -19.41
N PRO A 107 -15.00 1.43 -20.22
CA PRO A 107 -15.14 2.40 -21.30
C PRO A 107 -15.66 3.75 -20.77
N VAL A 108 -14.84 4.44 -19.97
CA VAL A 108 -15.12 5.81 -19.49
C VAL A 108 -13.98 6.75 -19.83
N ARG A 109 -14.29 8.04 -20.01
CA ARG A 109 -13.30 9.02 -20.44
C ARG A 109 -12.37 9.38 -19.30
N LEU A 110 -12.93 9.63 -18.12
CA LEU A 110 -12.21 10.07 -16.92
C LEU A 110 -12.28 9.02 -15.80
N LEU A 111 -11.26 8.97 -14.94
CA LEU A 111 -11.29 8.11 -13.75
C LEU A 111 -12.49 8.44 -12.83
N LEU A 112 -12.89 9.71 -12.76
CA LEU A 112 -14.02 10.17 -11.96
C LEU A 112 -15.36 9.59 -12.41
N GLU A 113 -15.45 9.17 -13.68
CA GLU A 113 -16.66 8.63 -14.28
C GLU A 113 -16.82 7.11 -14.06
N MET A 114 -15.83 6.43 -13.46
CA MET A 114 -15.86 4.97 -13.31
C MET A 114 -16.96 4.52 -12.35
N PRO A 115 -18.07 3.91 -12.85
CA PRO A 115 -19.12 3.44 -11.98
C PRO A 115 -18.59 2.22 -11.19
N CYS A 116 -18.88 2.17 -9.89
CA CYS A 116 -18.61 1.03 -9.01
C CYS A 116 -17.13 0.60 -8.88
N THR A 117 -16.17 1.39 -9.37
CA THR A 117 -14.74 1.11 -9.21
C THR A 117 -14.21 1.83 -7.97
N ASP A 118 -13.71 1.07 -7.02
CA ASP A 118 -13.04 1.62 -5.84
C ASP A 118 -11.61 2.05 -6.21
N ILE A 119 -11.49 3.26 -6.76
CA ILE A 119 -10.21 3.89 -7.09
C ILE A 119 -9.29 3.94 -5.86
N SER A 120 -9.85 4.20 -4.68
CA SER A 120 -9.09 4.21 -3.43
C SER A 120 -8.40 2.87 -3.20
N ARG A 121 -9.15 1.76 -3.31
CA ARG A 121 -8.60 0.40 -3.16
C ARG A 121 -7.52 0.07 -4.20
N ILE A 122 -7.69 0.52 -5.44
CA ILE A 122 -6.66 0.36 -6.48
C ILE A 122 -5.39 1.11 -6.09
N CYS A 123 -5.53 2.36 -5.67
CA CYS A 123 -4.40 3.20 -5.24
C CYS A 123 -3.67 2.59 -4.03
N TYR A 124 -4.40 2.08 -3.03
CA TYR A 124 -3.79 1.35 -1.91
C TYR A 124 -3.11 0.04 -2.37
N GLY A 125 -3.69 -0.66 -3.34
CA GLY A 125 -3.07 -1.84 -3.97
C GLY A 125 -1.75 -1.54 -4.68
N ILE A 126 -1.58 -0.34 -5.23
CA ILE A 126 -0.30 0.13 -5.77
C ILE A 126 0.64 0.52 -4.62
N ALA A 127 0.16 1.31 -3.65
CA ALA A 127 0.95 1.80 -2.51
C ALA A 127 1.57 0.68 -1.68
N THR A 128 0.86 -0.44 -1.50
CA THR A 128 1.36 -1.65 -0.82
C THR A 128 2.53 -2.34 -1.52
N LYS A 129 2.81 -2.05 -2.79
CA LYS A 129 4.06 -2.50 -3.44
C LYS A 129 5.27 -1.64 -3.07
N PHE A 130 5.02 -0.44 -2.53
CA PHE A 130 6.01 0.57 -2.19
C PHE A 130 5.83 1.01 -0.73
N GLU A 131 5.70 0.04 0.19
CA GLU A 131 5.26 0.31 1.56
C GLU A 131 6.12 1.35 2.29
N SER A 132 7.44 1.30 2.09
CA SER A 132 8.39 2.23 2.71
C SER A 132 8.20 3.69 2.27
N ILE A 133 7.54 3.90 1.14
CA ILE A 133 7.25 5.23 0.57
C ILE A 133 5.91 5.74 1.12
N PHE A 134 4.89 4.89 1.12
CA PHE A 134 3.51 5.32 1.35
C PHE A 134 3.01 5.12 2.77
N PHE A 135 3.69 4.29 3.58
CA PHE A 135 3.27 4.01 4.95
C PHE A 135 4.36 4.31 5.97
N VAL A 136 3.94 4.59 7.20
CA VAL A 136 4.81 4.72 8.38
C VAL A 136 4.36 3.75 9.46
N PRO A 137 5.31 3.17 10.22
CA PRO A 137 4.97 2.40 11.40
C PRO A 137 4.40 3.33 12.48
N VAL A 138 3.29 2.92 13.07
CA VAL A 138 2.75 3.51 14.31
C VAL A 138 3.32 2.72 15.47
N ASN A 139 3.87 3.42 16.47
CA ASN A 139 4.20 2.77 17.73
C ASN A 139 2.90 2.53 18.50
N GLY A 140 2.50 1.26 18.64
CA GLY A 140 1.69 0.84 19.77
C GLY A 140 2.41 1.21 21.08
N GLY A 141 1.67 1.54 22.15
CA GLY A 141 2.21 2.08 23.40
C GLY A 141 3.35 1.28 24.05
N GLU A 142 3.89 1.79 25.17
CA GLU A 142 5.19 1.44 25.80
C GLU A 142 5.57 -0.05 25.93
N HIS A 143 4.64 -0.99 25.77
CA HIS A 143 4.89 -2.43 25.93
C HIS A 143 4.32 -3.33 24.81
N GLN A 144 3.85 -2.78 23.68
CA GLN A 144 3.41 -3.58 22.52
C GLN A 144 4.04 -3.05 21.22
N PHE A 145 4.92 -3.85 20.62
CA PHE A 145 5.38 -3.67 19.24
C PHE A 145 4.27 -4.09 18.27
N ASP A 146 3.25 -3.27 18.22
CA ASP A 146 2.14 -3.36 17.29
C ASP A 146 2.51 -2.49 16.08
N PHE A 147 3.09 -3.10 15.05
CA PHE A 147 3.42 -2.40 13.80
C PHE A 147 2.16 -2.23 12.95
N TRP A 148 1.35 -1.23 13.30
CA TRP A 148 0.29 -0.74 12.43
C TRP A 148 0.89 0.22 11.42
N TRP A 149 0.39 0.17 10.19
CA TRP A 149 0.83 1.07 9.13
C TRP A 149 -0.24 2.12 8.91
N THR A 150 0.09 3.40 9.07
CA THR A 150 -0.76 4.50 8.62
C THR A 150 -0.26 5.01 7.29
N ASP A 151 -1.18 5.44 6.42
CA ASP A 151 -0.75 6.14 5.22
C ASP A 151 -0.06 7.46 5.57
N ARG A 152 0.94 7.82 4.77
CA ARG A 152 1.65 9.11 4.91
C ARG A 152 0.88 10.27 4.29
N PHE A 153 0.01 9.96 3.34
CA PHE A 153 -0.54 10.93 2.40
C PHE A 153 -2.07 10.85 2.33
N ASN A 154 -2.74 10.79 3.48
CA ASN A 154 -4.21 10.80 3.64
C ASN A 154 -4.97 10.34 2.37
N SER A 155 -5.19 9.03 2.23
CA SER A 155 -5.73 8.38 1.02
C SER A 155 -4.74 8.16 -0.12
N VAL A 156 -3.45 7.99 0.18
CA VAL A 156 -2.37 7.69 -0.80
C VAL A 156 -2.43 8.57 -2.05
N TRP A 157 -2.73 9.86 -1.85
CA TRP A 157 -3.04 10.78 -2.94
C TRP A 157 -1.98 10.92 -4.06
N PRO A 158 -0.66 10.73 -3.81
CA PRO A 158 0.32 10.79 -4.91
C PRO A 158 0.08 9.68 -5.95
N VAL A 159 -0.45 8.54 -5.53
CA VAL A 159 -0.85 7.45 -6.44
C VAL A 159 -2.06 7.86 -7.27
N VAL A 160 -3.02 8.57 -6.68
CA VAL A 160 -4.22 9.07 -7.38
C VAL A 160 -3.80 10.03 -8.49
N CYS A 161 -2.91 10.97 -8.20
CA CYS A 161 -2.40 11.94 -9.17
C CYS A 161 -1.68 11.26 -10.34
N GLU A 162 -0.72 10.36 -10.07
CA GLU A 162 -0.01 9.65 -11.13
C GLU A 162 -0.93 8.73 -11.93
N LEU A 163 -1.91 8.10 -11.29
CA LEU A 163 -2.88 7.25 -11.97
C LEU A 163 -3.78 8.07 -12.90
N ASN A 164 -4.26 9.23 -12.46
CA ASN A 164 -5.08 10.13 -13.27
C ASN A 164 -4.29 10.63 -14.49
N LYS A 165 -3.06 11.08 -14.26
CA LYS A 165 -2.14 11.50 -15.33
C LYS A 165 -1.91 10.39 -16.35
N ALA A 166 -1.49 9.21 -15.89
CA ALA A 166 -1.23 8.07 -16.78
C ALA A 166 -2.49 7.60 -17.53
N TYR A 167 -3.67 7.70 -16.90
CA TYR A 167 -4.94 7.32 -17.53
C TYR A 167 -5.37 8.29 -18.64
N ASN A 168 -5.11 9.59 -18.45
CA ASN A 168 -5.44 10.64 -19.42
C ASN A 168 -4.40 10.71 -20.55
N GLU A 169 -3.15 10.32 -20.32
CA GLU A 169 -2.09 10.21 -21.35
C GLU A 169 -2.32 9.05 -22.34
N LEU A 170 -3.26 8.15 -22.07
CA LEU A 170 -3.63 7.01 -22.94
C LEU A 170 -4.72 7.34 -23.97
N GLU A 171 -5.17 8.59 -24.03
CA GLU A 171 -6.11 9.08 -25.05
C GLU A 171 -5.53 9.08 -26.47
#